data_AF-A0A3N8GTG7-F1
#
_entry.id   AF-A0A3N8GTG7-F1
#
_cell.length_a   1.000
_cell.length_b   1.000
_cell.length_c   1.000
_cell.angle_alpha   90.00
_cell.angle_beta   90.00
_cell.angle_gamma   90.00
#
_symmetry.space_group_name_H-M   'P 1'
#
loop_
_entity.id
_entity.type
_entity.pdbx_description
1 polymer ?
#
loop_
_entity_poly.entity_id
_entity_poly.type
_entity_poly.pdbx_seq_one_letter_code
_entity_poly.pdbx_strand_id
1 'polypeptide(L)'
;MHIERLKMLSNMLRTVNPNHFDLGDWVDSPWSTREALAIPSSGLPQRIVECGTTACAVGWACTTPEFQAQGLSYKWDEVCYSSALSPTFDGKESWEAVCAFFEIDRPTADYLFSHHEYEVGRATPPSDVVERIEAVIRGEGTHG
;
A
#
# COMPACT_ATOMS: atom_id res chain seq x y z
N MET A 1 -2.55 -0.40 17.52
CA MET A 1 -1.88 0.43 16.50
C MET A 1 -0.39 0.26 16.66
N HIS A 2 0.28 -0.24 15.63
CA HIS A 2 1.69 -0.56 15.64
C HIS A 2 2.52 0.62 15.10
N ILE A 3 2.78 1.60 15.98
CA ILE A 3 3.40 2.88 15.65
C ILE A 3 4.71 2.73 14.85
N GLU A 4 5.57 1.78 15.21
CA GLU A 4 6.87 1.63 14.53
C GLU A 4 6.72 1.23 13.05
N ARG A 5 5.72 0.41 12.70
CA ARG A 5 5.45 0.04 11.30
C ARG A 5 4.93 1.24 10.51
N LEU A 6 4.10 2.08 11.14
CA LEU A 6 3.62 3.32 10.53
C LEU A 6 4.75 4.35 10.34
N LYS A 7 5.70 4.46 11.29
CA LYS A 7 6.91 5.29 11.11
C LYS A 7 7.79 4.78 9.99
N MET A 8 7.99 3.46 9.89
CA MET A 8 8.72 2.85 8.78
C MET A 8 8.06 3.19 7.43
N LEU A 9 6.73 3.12 7.37
CA LEU A 9 5.97 3.45 6.17
C LEU A 9 6.15 4.92 5.80
N SER A 10 5.99 5.83 6.77
CA SER A 10 6.25 7.27 6.58
C SER A 10 7.65 7.53 6.03
N ASN A 11 8.69 6.92 6.63
CA ASN A 11 10.08 7.09 6.18
C ASN A 11 10.32 6.60 4.76
N MET A 12 9.74 5.46 4.38
CA MET A 12 9.83 4.94 3.02
C MET A 12 9.09 5.85 2.02
N LEU A 13 7.89 6.33 2.35
CA LEU A 13 7.13 7.20 1.44
C LEU A 13 7.84 8.52 1.13
N ARG A 14 8.70 9.01 2.04
CA ARG A 14 9.56 10.18 1.78
C ARG A 14 10.58 9.95 0.67
N THR A 15 10.89 8.70 0.34
CA THR A 15 11.84 8.35 -0.74
C THR A 15 11.16 7.92 -2.03
N VAL A 16 9.83 7.74 -2.02
CA VAL A 16 9.06 7.36 -3.21
C VAL A 16 9.00 8.53 -4.18
N ASN A 17 9.26 8.24 -5.47
CA ASN A 17 9.09 9.22 -6.53
C ASN A 17 7.58 9.49 -6.72
N PRO A 18 7.10 10.75 -6.58
CA PRO A 18 5.68 11.07 -6.73
C PRO A 18 5.06 10.67 -8.08
N ASN A 19 5.86 10.55 -9.14
CA ASN A 19 5.39 10.10 -10.45
C ASN A 19 5.10 8.59 -10.52
N HIS A 20 5.49 7.84 -9.49
CA HIS A 20 5.26 6.40 -9.32
C HIS A 20 4.40 6.13 -8.08
N PHE A 21 3.58 7.11 -7.67
CA PHE A 21 2.66 6.97 -6.56
C PHE A 21 1.23 7.30 -7.00
N ASP A 22 0.33 6.37 -6.75
CA ASP A 22 -1.11 6.57 -6.93
C ASP A 22 -1.83 5.85 -5.80
N LEU A 23 -2.64 6.60 -5.05
CA LEU A 23 -3.39 6.06 -3.92
C LEU A 23 -4.63 5.25 -4.37
N GLY A 24 -5.05 5.42 -5.62
CA GLY A 24 -6.24 4.80 -6.22
C GLY A 24 -6.15 3.28 -6.34
N ASP A 25 -4.94 2.74 -6.51
CA ASP A 25 -4.70 1.31 -6.71
C ASP A 25 -3.58 0.80 -5.83
N TRP A 26 -3.75 -0.42 -5.30
CA TRP A 26 -2.73 -1.04 -4.44
C TRP A 26 -1.38 -1.07 -5.14
N VAL A 27 -1.34 -1.64 -6.34
CA VAL A 27 -0.20 -1.63 -7.25
C VAL A 27 -0.76 -1.61 -8.67
N ASP A 28 -0.40 -0.63 -9.48
CA ASP A 28 -0.71 -0.59 -10.90
C ASP A 28 0.22 -1.54 -11.66
N SER A 29 -0.33 -2.27 -12.62
CA SER A 29 0.42 -3.23 -13.41
C SER A 29 0.19 -2.98 -14.88
N PRO A 30 1.26 -2.93 -15.71
CA PRO A 30 1.09 -2.87 -17.15
C PRO A 30 0.62 -4.21 -17.75
N TRP A 31 0.48 -5.26 -16.93
CA TRP A 31 0.12 -6.60 -17.35
C TRP A 31 -1.37 -6.85 -17.17
N SER A 32 -1.99 -7.51 -18.15
CA SER A 32 -3.31 -8.11 -17.95
C SER A 32 -3.26 -9.19 -16.85
N THR A 33 -4.39 -9.47 -16.19
CA THR A 33 -4.53 -10.56 -15.20
C THR A 33 -3.91 -11.87 -15.69
N ARG A 34 -4.13 -12.22 -16.97
CA ARG A 34 -3.60 -13.44 -17.57
C ARG A 34 -2.07 -13.43 -17.67
N GLU A 35 -1.47 -12.30 -18.05
CA GLU A 35 -0.02 -12.16 -18.15
C GLU A 35 0.63 -12.21 -16.77
N ALA A 36 0.02 -11.56 -15.78
CA ALA A 36 0.54 -11.53 -14.42
C ALA A 36 0.51 -12.91 -13.75
N LEU A 37 -0.57 -13.69 -13.92
CA LEU A 37 -0.66 -15.07 -13.42
C LEU A 37 0.39 -16.01 -14.06
N ALA A 38 0.95 -15.63 -15.22
CA ALA A 38 2.04 -16.36 -15.85
C ALA A 38 3.44 -15.94 -15.36
N ILE A 39 3.56 -14.86 -14.57
CA ILE A 39 4.82 -14.45 -13.97
C ILE A 39 5.07 -15.30 -12.71
N PRO A 40 6.21 -16.00 -12.60
CA PRO A 40 6.55 -16.71 -11.37
C PRO A 40 6.57 -15.75 -10.17
N SER A 41 5.95 -16.14 -9.06
CA SER A 41 5.88 -15.35 -7.82
C SER A 41 7.25 -14.86 -7.34
N SER A 42 8.31 -15.63 -7.58
CA SER A 42 9.69 -15.26 -7.23
C SER A 42 10.29 -14.13 -8.07
N GLY A 43 9.73 -13.81 -9.24
CA GLY A 43 10.21 -12.76 -10.14
C GLY A 43 9.39 -11.46 -10.10
N LEU A 44 8.27 -11.46 -9.38
CA LEU A 44 7.31 -10.35 -9.31
C LEU A 44 7.84 -9.09 -8.61
N PRO A 45 8.48 -9.17 -7.42
CA PRO A 45 9.00 -7.97 -6.75
C PRO A 45 9.98 -7.20 -7.63
N GLN A 46 10.88 -7.94 -8.29
CA GLN A 46 11.88 -7.37 -9.18
C GLN A 46 11.25 -6.75 -10.44
N ARG A 47 10.22 -7.38 -11.03
CA ARG A 47 9.53 -6.82 -12.20
C ARG A 47 8.71 -5.58 -11.90
N ILE A 48 8.08 -5.50 -10.74
CA ILE A 48 7.36 -4.31 -10.27
C ILE A 48 8.34 -3.13 -10.11
N VAL A 49 9.51 -3.39 -9.52
CA VAL A 49 10.57 -2.38 -9.39
C VAL A 49 11.14 -1.99 -10.75
N GLU A 50 11.36 -2.94 -11.65
CA GLU A 50 11.98 -2.71 -12.97
C GLU A 50 11.06 -2.01 -13.99
N CYS A 51 9.73 -2.20 -13.93
CA CYS A 51 8.83 -1.57 -14.88
C CYS A 51 8.43 -0.14 -14.53
N GLY A 52 8.89 0.40 -13.39
CA GLY A 52 8.49 1.72 -12.92
C GLY A 52 7.03 1.75 -12.48
N THR A 53 6.58 0.69 -11.79
CA THR A 53 5.21 0.59 -11.32
C THR A 53 4.82 1.74 -10.40
N THR A 54 3.61 2.24 -10.60
CA THR A 54 2.92 3.14 -9.69
C THR A 54 2.21 2.33 -8.62
N ALA A 55 2.40 2.65 -7.35
CA ALA A 55 1.72 1.94 -6.25
C ALA A 55 1.24 2.91 -5.18
N CYS A 56 0.22 2.51 -4.43
CA CYS A 56 -0.19 3.24 -3.25
C CYS A 56 0.76 3.00 -2.08
N ALA A 57 0.51 3.67 -0.96
CA ALA A 57 1.35 3.54 0.22
C ALA A 57 1.51 2.08 0.70
N VAL A 58 0.42 1.33 0.70
CA VAL A 58 0.43 -0.08 1.12
C VAL A 58 1.04 -0.98 0.05
N GLY A 59 0.87 -0.68 -1.24
CA GLY A 59 1.56 -1.42 -2.30
C GLY A 59 3.07 -1.31 -2.18
N TRP A 60 3.58 -0.09 -1.96
CA TRP A 60 4.98 0.14 -1.66
C TRP A 60 5.44 -0.59 -0.39
N ALA A 61 4.62 -0.64 0.65
CA ALA A 61 4.93 -1.44 1.84
C ALA A 61 5.03 -2.95 1.49
N CYS A 62 4.11 -3.48 0.70
CA CYS A 62 4.09 -4.90 0.33
C CYS A 62 5.29 -5.31 -0.55
N THR A 63 5.86 -4.39 -1.31
CA THR A 63 7.03 -4.65 -2.19
C THR A 63 8.38 -4.40 -1.50
N THR A 64 8.37 -3.84 -0.29
CA THR A 64 9.58 -3.44 0.42
C THR A 64 10.09 -4.56 1.34
N PRO A 65 11.38 -4.97 1.24
CA PRO A 65 11.93 -6.12 1.97
C PRO A 65 11.74 -6.08 3.49
N GLU A 66 11.84 -4.89 4.11
CA GLU A 66 11.74 -4.71 5.55
C GLU A 66 10.34 -5.02 6.09
N PHE A 67 9.30 -4.80 5.30
CA PHE A 67 7.92 -5.18 5.65
C PHE A 67 7.65 -6.65 5.35
N GLN A 68 8.25 -7.18 4.28
CA GLN A 68 8.19 -8.61 3.96
C GLN A 68 8.84 -9.49 5.03
N ALA A 69 9.97 -9.05 5.58
CA ALA A 69 10.62 -9.70 6.71
C ALA A 69 9.74 -9.73 7.98
N GLN A 70 8.76 -8.84 8.08
CA GLN A 70 7.78 -8.79 9.17
C GLN A 70 6.48 -9.56 8.84
N GLY A 71 6.41 -10.22 7.68
CA GLY A 71 5.30 -11.06 7.27
C GLY A 71 4.28 -10.40 6.34
N LEU A 72 4.42 -9.11 6.01
CA LEU A 72 3.55 -8.46 5.03
C LEU A 72 3.92 -8.94 3.62
N SER A 73 2.98 -9.49 2.89
CA SER A 73 3.20 -9.94 1.52
C SER A 73 2.05 -9.49 0.64
N TYR A 74 2.01 -9.98 -0.59
CA TYR A 74 0.94 -9.73 -1.53
C TYR A 74 0.69 -10.97 -2.37
N LYS A 75 -0.52 -11.05 -2.92
CA LYS A 75 -0.89 -12.06 -3.92
C LYS A 75 -1.58 -11.39 -5.09
N TRP A 76 -1.68 -12.12 -6.20
CA TRP A 76 -2.51 -11.67 -7.31
C TRP A 76 -3.98 -11.70 -6.91
N ASP A 77 -4.70 -10.61 -7.13
CA ASP A 77 -6.15 -10.61 -6.96
C ASP A 77 -6.79 -11.12 -8.27
N GLU A 78 -7.32 -12.34 -8.22
CA GLU A 78 -7.99 -12.95 -9.38
C GLU A 78 -9.40 -12.38 -9.61
N VAL A 79 -9.94 -11.62 -8.65
CA VAL A 79 -11.31 -11.08 -8.66
C VAL A 79 -11.30 -9.60 -8.98
N CYS A 80 -10.27 -8.86 -8.54
CA CYS A 80 -10.18 -7.42 -8.73
C CYS A 80 -9.44 -7.07 -10.03
N TYR A 81 -10.19 -6.73 -11.08
CA TYR A 81 -9.64 -6.33 -12.38
C TYR A 81 -8.90 -4.99 -12.36
N SER A 82 -9.04 -4.17 -11.31
CA SER A 82 -8.41 -2.85 -11.19
C SER A 82 -7.10 -2.87 -10.39
N SER A 83 -6.98 -3.77 -9.42
CA SER A 83 -5.77 -3.87 -8.58
C SER A 83 -5.09 -5.21 -8.81
N ALA A 84 -3.90 -5.14 -9.40
CA ALA A 84 -3.05 -6.28 -9.70
C ALA A 84 -2.75 -7.12 -8.46
N LEU A 85 -2.51 -6.47 -7.32
CA LEU A 85 -2.04 -7.11 -6.10
C LEU A 85 -2.93 -6.80 -4.90
N SER A 86 -3.22 -7.83 -4.12
CA SER A 86 -3.89 -7.72 -2.83
C SER A 86 -2.89 -7.98 -1.69
N PRO A 87 -2.80 -7.10 -0.67
CA PRO A 87 -2.00 -7.31 0.53
C PRO A 87 -2.38 -8.60 1.27
N THR A 88 -1.42 -9.28 1.86
CA THR A 88 -1.64 -10.46 2.71
C THR A 88 -0.78 -10.40 3.97
N PHE A 89 -1.34 -10.84 5.10
CA PHE A 89 -0.64 -10.88 6.38
C PHE A 89 -1.34 -11.87 7.32
N ASP A 90 -0.60 -12.83 7.88
CA ASP A 90 -1.11 -13.78 8.88
C ASP A 90 -2.42 -14.48 8.46
N GLY A 91 -2.48 -14.94 7.20
CA GLY A 91 -3.65 -15.60 6.62
C GLY A 91 -4.82 -14.66 6.27
N LYS A 92 -4.70 -13.35 6.50
CA LYS A 92 -5.67 -12.33 6.09
C LYS A 92 -5.28 -11.70 4.77
N GLU A 93 -6.24 -11.07 4.12
CA GLU A 93 -6.10 -10.51 2.78
C GLU A 93 -6.70 -9.10 2.68
N SER A 94 -6.31 -8.36 1.65
CA SER A 94 -6.82 -7.02 1.34
C SER A 94 -6.75 -6.10 2.57
N TRP A 95 -7.78 -5.30 2.81
CA TRP A 95 -7.84 -4.40 3.95
C TRP A 95 -7.75 -5.08 5.32
N GLU A 96 -8.17 -6.34 5.46
CA GLU A 96 -8.02 -7.06 6.72
C GLU A 96 -6.54 -7.34 7.04
N ALA A 97 -5.74 -7.65 6.02
CA ALA A 97 -4.29 -7.78 6.15
C ALA A 97 -3.65 -6.46 6.57
N VAL A 98 -4.05 -5.34 5.94
CA VAL A 98 -3.54 -4.00 6.26
C VAL A 98 -3.84 -3.62 7.71
N CYS A 99 -5.10 -3.77 8.11
CA CYS A 99 -5.54 -3.48 9.49
C CYS A 99 -4.78 -4.35 10.50
N ALA A 100 -4.63 -5.65 10.22
CA ALA A 100 -3.91 -6.56 11.10
C ALA A 100 -2.41 -6.24 11.17
N PHE A 101 -1.79 -5.88 10.05
CA PHE A 101 -0.35 -5.59 10.01
C PHE A 101 0.01 -4.29 10.74
N PHE A 102 -0.74 -3.22 10.53
CA PHE A 102 -0.52 -1.94 11.23
C PHE A 102 -1.25 -1.88 12.58
N GLU A 103 -1.99 -2.92 12.96
CA GLU A 103 -2.84 -2.99 14.16
C GLU A 103 -3.78 -1.78 14.30
N ILE A 104 -4.33 -1.30 13.19
CA ILE A 104 -5.28 -0.20 13.13
C ILE A 104 -6.68 -0.75 12.80
N ASP A 105 -7.71 0.02 13.13
CA ASP A 105 -9.06 -0.33 12.71
C ASP A 105 -9.31 0.06 11.24
N ARG A 106 -10.44 -0.41 10.69
CA ARG A 106 -10.79 -0.15 9.31
C ARG A 106 -10.99 1.35 9.01
N PRO A 107 -11.70 2.14 9.85
CA PRO A 107 -11.80 3.59 9.64
C PRO A 107 -10.45 4.30 9.59
N THR A 108 -9.51 3.96 10.47
CA THR A 108 -8.16 4.54 10.43
C THR A 108 -7.42 4.13 9.17
N ALA A 109 -7.55 2.87 8.74
CA ALA A 109 -6.94 2.40 7.50
C ALA A 109 -7.52 3.13 6.27
N ASP A 110 -8.83 3.35 6.22
CA ASP A 110 -9.46 4.13 5.15
C ASP A 110 -8.95 5.58 5.17
N TYR A 111 -9.00 6.25 6.34
CA TYR A 111 -8.50 7.63 6.49
C TYR A 111 -7.06 7.82 6.01
N LEU A 112 -6.19 6.85 6.31
CA LEU A 112 -4.78 6.90 5.96
C LEU A 112 -4.48 6.50 4.51
N PHE A 113 -5.21 5.54 3.95
CA PHE A 113 -4.76 4.84 2.75
C PHE A 113 -5.80 4.76 1.63
N SER A 114 -7.06 5.12 1.88
CA SER A 114 -8.09 5.13 0.85
C SER A 114 -8.05 6.43 0.07
N HIS A 115 -7.93 6.35 -1.26
CA HIS A 115 -7.96 7.55 -2.12
C HIS A 115 -9.25 8.37 -1.98
N HIS A 116 -10.36 7.76 -1.57
CA HIS A 116 -11.63 8.44 -1.34
C HIS A 116 -11.58 9.45 -0.19
N GLU A 117 -10.63 9.29 0.73
CA GLU A 117 -10.43 10.17 1.87
C GLU A 117 -9.57 11.40 1.51
N TYR A 118 -9.09 11.49 0.27
CA TYR A 118 -8.26 12.58 -0.23
C TYR A 118 -9.03 13.44 -1.25
N GLU A 119 -8.45 14.59 -1.61
CA GLU A 119 -9.10 15.57 -2.49
C GLU A 119 -9.39 14.97 -3.87
N VAL A 120 -10.69 14.86 -4.22
CA VAL A 120 -11.14 14.29 -5.48
C VAL A 120 -10.68 15.14 -6.67
N GLY A 121 -10.11 14.50 -7.69
CA GLY A 121 -9.65 15.17 -8.92
C GLY A 121 -8.23 15.70 -8.85
N ARG A 122 -7.51 15.47 -7.74
CA ARG A 122 -6.10 15.80 -7.57
C ARG A 122 -5.30 14.53 -7.27
N ALA A 123 -4.17 14.35 -7.95
CA ALA A 123 -3.23 13.29 -7.61
C ALA A 123 -2.70 13.52 -6.18
N THR A 124 -2.84 12.51 -5.32
CA THR A 124 -2.36 12.57 -3.94
C THR A 124 -0.86 12.27 -3.91
N PRO A 125 0.01 13.22 -3.55
CA PRO A 125 1.43 12.94 -3.43
C PRO A 125 1.72 12.08 -2.19
N PRO A 126 2.83 11.32 -2.16
CA PRO A 126 3.24 10.54 -0.98
C PRO A 126 3.35 11.37 0.30
N SER A 127 3.71 12.66 0.18
CA SER A 127 3.85 13.59 1.30
C SER A 127 2.56 13.78 2.08
N ASP A 128 1.40 13.76 1.42
CA ASP A 128 0.11 13.99 2.07
C ASP A 128 -0.27 12.76 2.91
N VAL A 129 0.10 11.57 2.45
CA VAL A 129 -0.04 10.32 3.23
C VAL A 129 0.90 10.31 4.43
N VAL A 130 2.16 10.75 4.22
CA VAL A 130 3.13 10.92 5.31
C VAL A 130 2.60 11.85 6.39
N GLU A 131 2.05 13.00 6.01
CA GLU A 131 1.49 13.98 6.96
C GLU A 131 0.35 13.38 7.79
N ARG A 132 -0.58 12.63 7.16
CA ARG A 132 -1.67 11.96 7.89
C ARG A 132 -1.17 10.87 8.84
N ILE A 133 -0.22 10.04 8.40
CA ILE A 133 0.38 9.01 9.26
C ILE A 133 0.97 9.67 10.52
N GLU A 134 1.70 10.77 10.35
CA GLU A 134 2.34 11.46 11.47
C GLU A 134 1.33 12.16 12.38
N ALA A 135 0.26 12.74 11.82
CA ALA A 135 -0.84 13.31 12.61
C ALA A 135 -1.52 12.24 13.48
N VAL A 136 -1.82 11.06 12.92
CA VAL A 136 -2.38 9.93 13.67
C VAL A 136 -1.42 9.46 14.78
N ILE A 137 -0.12 9.35 14.49
CA ILE A 137 0.90 8.99 15.50
C ILE A 137 0.96 10.02 16.64
N ARG A 138 0.80 11.31 16.35
CA ARG A 138 0.76 12.38 17.35
C ARG A 138 -0.58 12.44 18.13
N GLY A 139 -1.60 11.69 17.69
CA GLY A 139 -2.94 11.72 18.27
C GLY A 139 -3.80 12.90 17.80
N GLU A 140 -3.46 13.50 16.67
CA GLU A 140 -4.12 14.70 16.12
C GLU A 140 -5.30 14.36 15.18
N GLY A 141 -5.58 13.08 14.93
CA GLY A 141 -6.61 12.66 13.99
C GLY A 141 -7.28 11.34 14.34
N THR A 142 -8.48 11.42 14.92
CA THR A 142 -9.62 10.50 14.71
C THR A 142 -10.88 11.17 15.28
N HIS A 143 -11.40 12.22 14.64
CA HIS A 143 -12.76 12.70 14.91
C HIS A 143 -13.38 13.30 13.66
N GLY A 144 -14.44 12.67 13.19
CA GLY A 144 -15.25 13.05 12.04
C GLY A 144 -16.07 11.85 11.57
#